data_AF-A0A5N3XVG6-F1
#
_entry.id   AF-A0A5N3XVG6-F1
#
_cell.length_a   1.000
_cell.length_b   1.000
_cell.length_c   1.000
_cell.angle_alpha   90.00
_cell.angle_beta   90.00
_cell.angle_gamma   90.00
#
_symmetry.space_group_name_H-M   'P 1'
#
loop_
_entity.id
_entity.type
_entity.pdbx_description
1 polymer ?
#
loop_
_entity_poly.entity_id
_entity_poly.type
_entity_poly.pdbx_seq_one_letter_code
_entity_poly.pdbx_strand_id
1 'polypeptide(L)'
;GEGRGAAIIPRGSSPGEGQAIITWYNMHGKTLMLLQVSKLAGVLVKYGVKKGDIVVIYMPMIPQAMFAMLACARIGAIHSLIFGGFASKELSTRIDHAKPKLVVTASFGIEPGRKVEYIPLVEEALRIGQHKPDKVLIYNRPNTEMVPLAPGCYLDWDEEIAKAQSHDCVPVLSEHPLYILYTSGTTGLPKGVVRPTGGYAVMLNWSMSSIYGLKPGEGKPVGTPDAGAYFRVLAEHGVAALFTAPTAIRAIRQQDPAAALGKQYSLTRFKTLFVAGERCDVETLEWSKKVFRVPVLDHWWQTVMILDDNMQKLKARCLGNIVVKLPLPPGAFSGLWKNQEAFKHLYFEKFPGYYDTMDAGYMDEEGYVYVMSRVDDVINVAGHRISAGAIEEVLMNIDINTTEEQVLEEIVKHVRQSIGPVAAFRKAVFVKQLPKTRSGKIPRSALSALVNGKPYKVSPTIEDPGIFGHIEDMLKQAS
;
A
#
# COMPACT_ATOMS: atom_id res chain seq x y z
N GLY A 1 -16.89 -35.76 -27.36
CA GLY A 1 -18.10 -35.13 -27.94
C GLY A 1 -18.72 -34.25 -26.88
N GLU A 2 -18.99 -32.99 -27.23
CA GLU A 2 -19.83 -32.03 -26.49
C GLU A 2 -19.68 -32.00 -24.96
N GLY A 3 -18.53 -31.52 -24.49
CA GLY A 3 -18.31 -31.21 -23.07
C GLY A 3 -19.01 -29.90 -22.71
N ARG A 4 -20.23 -30.02 -22.17
CA ARG A 4 -21.06 -28.92 -21.66
C ARG A 4 -20.24 -28.02 -20.71
N GLY A 5 -20.15 -26.73 -21.03
CA GLY A 5 -19.55 -25.73 -20.16
C GLY A 5 -20.34 -25.62 -18.85
N ALA A 6 -19.62 -25.49 -17.73
CA ALA A 6 -20.21 -25.19 -16.43
C ALA A 6 -19.77 -23.78 -15.99
N ALA A 7 -20.71 -22.85 -15.96
CA ALA A 7 -20.57 -21.62 -15.19
C ALA A 7 -21.09 -21.92 -13.77
N ILE A 8 -20.25 -21.74 -12.74
CA ILE A 8 -20.70 -21.78 -11.35
C ILE A 8 -21.26 -20.40 -11.04
N ILE A 9 -22.58 -20.27 -11.09
CA ILE A 9 -23.33 -19.11 -10.60
C ILE A 9 -23.72 -19.45 -9.15
N PRO A 10 -23.31 -18.67 -8.14
CA PRO A 10 -23.72 -18.90 -6.76
C PRO A 10 -25.24 -18.83 -6.66
N ARG A 11 -25.91 -19.89 -6.20
CA ARG A 11 -27.31 -19.81 -5.78
C ARG A 11 -27.35 -19.08 -4.44
N GLY A 12 -27.67 -17.78 -4.48
CA GLY A 12 -27.89 -16.99 -3.28
C GLY A 12 -28.03 -15.48 -3.50
N SER A 13 -27.55 -14.94 -4.62
CA SER A 13 -27.72 -13.52 -4.94
C SER A 13 -28.96 -13.29 -5.80
N SER A 14 -29.75 -12.28 -5.43
CA SER A 14 -30.86 -11.73 -6.20
C SER A 14 -30.45 -11.52 -7.67
N PRO A 15 -31.39 -11.60 -8.64
CA PRO A 15 -31.08 -11.34 -10.04
C PRO A 15 -30.58 -9.89 -10.22
N GLY A 16 -29.26 -9.71 -10.27
CA GLY A 16 -28.62 -8.39 -10.37
C GLY A 16 -27.20 -8.28 -9.77
N GLU A 17 -26.80 -9.17 -8.86
CA GLU A 17 -25.55 -9.06 -8.10
C GLU A 17 -24.46 -10.11 -8.45
N GLY A 18 -24.50 -10.69 -9.65
CA GLY A 18 -23.49 -11.65 -10.09
C GLY A 18 -22.13 -11.01 -10.34
N GLN A 19 -21.25 -10.92 -9.34
CA GLN A 19 -19.81 -10.75 -9.59
C GLN A 19 -19.25 -12.07 -10.12
N ALA A 20 -18.87 -12.09 -11.39
CA ALA A 20 -18.08 -13.19 -11.95
C ALA A 20 -16.67 -13.19 -11.30
N ILE A 21 -16.44 -14.11 -10.37
CA ILE A 21 -15.10 -14.38 -9.84
C ILE A 21 -14.38 -15.27 -10.87
N ILE A 22 -13.53 -14.66 -11.70
CA ILE A 22 -12.67 -15.39 -12.64
C ILE A 22 -11.48 -15.97 -11.87
N THR A 23 -11.48 -17.28 -11.67
CA THR A 23 -10.34 -18.03 -11.12
C THR A 23 -9.39 -18.45 -12.24
N TRP A 24 -8.15 -17.96 -12.18
CA TRP A 24 -7.13 -18.22 -13.20
C TRP A 24 -6.34 -19.49 -12.88
N TYR A 25 -6.99 -20.66 -12.98
CA TYR A 25 -6.35 -21.95 -12.66
C TYR A 25 -6.49 -23.02 -13.73
N ASN A 26 -6.46 -22.64 -15.00
CA ASN A 26 -6.40 -23.61 -16.09
C ASN A 26 -5.54 -23.12 -17.26
N MET A 27 -5.01 -24.03 -18.09
CA MET A 27 -4.26 -23.70 -19.33
C MET A 27 -4.99 -22.71 -20.25
N HIS A 28 -6.33 -22.71 -20.18
CA HIS A 28 -7.21 -21.76 -20.88
C HIS A 28 -7.12 -20.32 -20.33
N GLY A 29 -6.87 -20.13 -19.03
CA GLY A 29 -6.76 -18.82 -18.39
C GLY A 29 -5.49 -18.06 -18.78
N LYS A 30 -4.35 -18.75 -18.90
CA LYS A 30 -3.11 -18.13 -19.42
C LYS A 30 -3.27 -17.63 -20.85
N THR A 31 -3.96 -18.43 -21.68
CA THR A 31 -4.25 -18.09 -23.08
C THR A 31 -5.20 -16.89 -23.19
N LEU A 32 -6.24 -16.83 -22.34
CA LEU A 32 -7.17 -15.69 -22.30
C LEU A 32 -6.49 -14.41 -21.82
N MET A 33 -5.68 -14.46 -20.75
CA MET A 33 -4.95 -13.31 -20.24
C MET A 33 -3.94 -12.78 -21.27
N LEU A 34 -3.18 -13.67 -21.92
CA LEU A 34 -2.26 -13.29 -23.00
C LEU A 34 -3.00 -12.60 -24.15
N LEU A 35 -4.16 -13.12 -24.56
CA LEU A 35 -4.97 -12.52 -25.62
C LEU A 35 -5.47 -11.13 -25.22
N GLN A 36 -6.03 -10.99 -24.01
CA GLN A 36 -6.52 -9.71 -23.50
C GLN A 36 -5.41 -8.66 -23.40
N VAL A 37 -4.26 -9.03 -22.81
CA VAL A 37 -3.10 -8.15 -22.67
C VAL A 37 -2.51 -7.76 -24.03
N SER A 38 -2.39 -8.72 -24.96
CA SER A 38 -1.83 -8.43 -26.29
C SER A 38 -2.75 -7.58 -27.15
N LYS A 39 -4.07 -7.78 -27.08
CA LYS A 39 -5.06 -6.91 -27.75
C LYS A 39 -5.07 -5.52 -27.14
N LEU A 40 -5.07 -5.40 -25.81
CA LEU A 40 -5.01 -4.10 -25.14
C LEU A 40 -3.74 -3.34 -25.49
N ALA A 41 -2.60 -4.02 -25.57
CA ALA A 41 -1.36 -3.43 -26.08
C ALA A 41 -1.53 -2.89 -27.51
N GLY A 42 -2.23 -3.62 -28.38
CA GLY A 42 -2.61 -3.14 -29.72
C GLY A 42 -3.49 -1.89 -29.69
N VAL A 43 -4.46 -1.80 -28.78
CA VAL A 43 -5.28 -0.59 -28.56
C VAL A 43 -4.40 0.60 -28.16
N LEU A 44 -3.51 0.42 -27.19
CA LEU A 44 -2.61 1.50 -26.73
C LEU A 44 -1.72 2.02 -27.88
N VAL A 45 -1.14 1.12 -28.68
CA VAL A 45 -0.31 1.48 -29.83
C VAL A 45 -1.11 2.17 -30.94
N LYS A 46 -2.32 1.67 -31.25
CA LYS A 46 -3.26 2.30 -32.20
C LYS A 46 -3.52 3.77 -31.86
N TYR A 47 -3.62 4.08 -30.57
CA TYR A 47 -3.83 5.43 -30.07
C TYR A 47 -2.52 6.18 -29.72
N GLY A 48 -1.39 5.71 -30.25
CA GLY A 48 -0.15 6.47 -30.30
C GLY A 48 0.76 6.34 -29.08
N VAL A 49 0.48 5.41 -28.16
CA VAL A 49 1.39 5.09 -27.05
C VAL A 49 2.62 4.36 -27.59
N LYS A 50 3.80 4.89 -27.27
CA LYS A 50 5.11 4.35 -27.68
C LYS A 50 5.91 3.92 -26.45
N LYS A 51 7.00 3.17 -26.69
CA LYS A 51 7.99 2.85 -25.66
C LYS A 51 8.48 4.14 -24.96
N GLY A 52 8.41 4.16 -23.63
CA GLY A 52 8.78 5.30 -22.80
C GLY A 52 7.66 6.31 -22.53
N ASP A 53 6.54 6.25 -23.26
CA ASP A 53 5.37 7.05 -22.93
C ASP A 53 4.73 6.57 -21.63
N ILE A 54 4.09 7.49 -20.91
CA ILE A 54 3.39 7.15 -19.67
C ILE A 54 1.91 6.87 -19.94
N VAL A 55 1.41 5.83 -19.30
CA VAL A 55 -0.02 5.53 -19.21
C VAL A 55 -0.43 5.57 -17.75
N VAL A 56 -1.36 6.46 -17.39
CA VAL A 56 -1.92 6.51 -16.03
C VAL A 56 -3.06 5.50 -15.94
N ILE A 57 -3.09 4.71 -14.88
CA ILE A 57 -4.15 3.73 -14.59
C ILE A 57 -4.84 4.17 -13.31
N TYR A 58 -6.13 4.46 -13.40
CA TYR A 58 -6.98 4.89 -12.29
C TYR A 58 -8.22 4.00 -12.24
N MET A 59 -8.07 2.82 -11.63
CA MET A 59 -9.10 1.77 -11.65
C MET A 59 -9.27 1.16 -10.26
N PRO A 60 -10.44 0.57 -9.95
CA PRO A 60 -10.61 -0.27 -8.77
C PRO A 60 -9.80 -1.58 -8.89
N MET A 61 -9.81 -2.40 -7.84
CA MET A 61 -9.14 -3.71 -7.81
C MET A 61 -9.89 -4.75 -8.66
N ILE A 62 -9.78 -4.63 -9.99
CA ILE A 62 -10.38 -5.52 -10.99
C ILE A 62 -9.32 -6.05 -11.97
N PRO A 63 -9.56 -7.19 -12.65
CA PRO A 63 -8.57 -7.79 -13.56
C PRO A 63 -8.06 -6.84 -14.66
N GLN A 64 -8.92 -5.94 -15.16
CA GLN A 64 -8.59 -4.97 -16.19
C GLN A 64 -7.45 -4.02 -15.77
N ALA A 65 -7.32 -3.71 -14.47
CA ALA A 65 -6.21 -2.93 -13.95
C ALA A 65 -4.87 -3.66 -14.17
N MET A 66 -4.84 -4.97 -13.92
CA MET A 66 -3.64 -5.79 -14.20
C MET A 66 -3.39 -5.91 -15.70
N PHE A 67 -4.43 -6.09 -16.52
CA PHE A 67 -4.28 -6.15 -17.97
C PHE A 67 -3.67 -4.86 -18.51
N ALA A 68 -4.10 -3.70 -18.02
CA ALA A 68 -3.53 -2.40 -18.38
C ALA A 68 -2.06 -2.29 -17.98
N MET A 69 -1.69 -2.68 -16.75
CA MET A 69 -0.28 -2.69 -16.31
C MET A 69 0.59 -3.55 -17.23
N LEU A 70 0.13 -4.77 -17.54
CA LEU A 70 0.88 -5.73 -18.36
C LEU A 70 0.91 -5.33 -19.84
N ALA A 71 -0.15 -4.71 -20.36
CA ALA A 71 -0.18 -4.20 -21.72
C ALA A 71 0.81 -3.04 -21.89
N CYS A 72 0.93 -2.15 -20.89
CA CYS A 72 1.95 -1.12 -20.86
C CYS A 72 3.36 -1.73 -20.86
N ALA A 73 3.62 -2.67 -19.95
CA ALA A 73 4.91 -3.37 -19.87
C ALA A 73 5.25 -4.09 -21.20
N ARG A 74 4.25 -4.70 -21.85
CA ARG A 74 4.39 -5.42 -23.13
C ARG A 74 4.91 -4.53 -24.26
N ILE A 75 4.54 -3.25 -24.29
CA ILE A 75 4.96 -2.30 -25.33
C ILE A 75 6.07 -1.35 -24.87
N GLY A 76 6.59 -1.55 -23.66
CA GLY A 76 7.60 -0.68 -23.05
C GLY A 76 7.07 0.69 -22.64
N ALA A 77 5.76 0.86 -22.50
CA ALA A 77 5.18 2.05 -21.88
C ALA A 77 5.33 1.99 -20.35
N ILE A 78 5.49 3.15 -19.72
CA ILE A 78 5.70 3.29 -18.29
C ILE A 78 4.33 3.48 -17.63
N HIS A 79 3.83 2.46 -16.92
CA HIS A 79 2.53 2.61 -16.27
C HIS A 79 2.65 3.41 -14.96
N SER A 80 1.63 4.21 -14.63
CA SER A 80 1.51 4.91 -13.35
C SER A 80 0.16 4.57 -12.73
N LEU A 81 0.15 3.57 -11.84
CA LEU A 81 -1.04 3.16 -11.12
C LEU A 81 -1.31 4.16 -9.98
N ILE A 82 -2.53 4.70 -9.94
CA ILE A 82 -2.98 5.64 -8.92
C ILE A 82 -4.13 5.00 -8.16
N PHE A 83 -4.05 5.02 -6.83
CA PHE A 83 -5.08 4.45 -5.96
C PHE A 83 -6.44 5.11 -6.19
N GLY A 84 -7.44 4.29 -6.49
CA GLY A 84 -8.77 4.75 -6.89
C GLY A 84 -9.63 5.41 -5.81
N GLY A 85 -9.18 5.41 -4.55
CA GLY A 85 -9.79 6.19 -3.47
C GLY A 85 -9.32 7.65 -3.39
N PHE A 86 -8.37 8.08 -4.25
CA PHE A 86 -7.93 9.47 -4.30
C PHE A 86 -8.99 10.41 -4.89
N ALA A 87 -8.99 11.67 -4.47
CA ALA A 87 -9.87 12.68 -5.05
C ALA A 87 -9.30 13.22 -6.37
N SER A 88 -10.14 13.88 -7.18
CA SER A 88 -9.75 14.48 -8.46
C SER A 88 -8.54 15.41 -8.37
N LYS A 89 -8.38 16.17 -7.27
CA LYS A 89 -7.21 17.03 -7.06
C LYS A 89 -5.90 16.24 -6.95
N GLU A 90 -5.94 15.13 -6.23
CA GLU A 90 -4.78 14.24 -6.08
C GLU A 90 -4.45 13.54 -7.41
N LEU A 91 -5.47 13.09 -8.14
CA LEU A 91 -5.31 12.52 -9.47
C LEU A 91 -4.70 13.54 -10.46
N SER A 92 -5.27 14.74 -10.52
CA SER A 92 -4.81 15.85 -11.37
C SER A 92 -3.34 16.18 -11.15
N THR A 93 -2.93 16.32 -9.89
CA THR A 93 -1.54 16.64 -9.53
C THR A 93 -0.54 15.59 -10.04
N ARG A 94 -0.95 14.31 -10.06
CA ARG A 94 -0.13 13.21 -10.57
C ARG A 94 -0.14 13.13 -12.10
N ILE A 95 -1.27 13.45 -12.73
CA ILE A 95 -1.39 13.57 -14.20
C ILE A 95 -0.47 14.70 -14.70
N ASP A 96 -0.50 15.88 -14.07
CA ASP A 96 0.34 17.02 -14.46
C ASP A 96 1.84 16.73 -14.30
N HIS A 97 2.20 16.00 -13.24
CA HIS A 97 3.59 15.60 -13.01
C HIS A 97 4.06 14.50 -13.98
N ALA A 98 3.25 13.46 -14.16
CA ALA A 98 3.57 12.33 -15.04
C ALA A 98 3.56 12.74 -16.52
N LYS A 99 2.60 13.57 -16.93
CA LYS A 99 2.28 13.91 -18.33
C LYS A 99 1.96 12.66 -19.18
N PRO A 100 0.92 11.89 -18.83
CA PRO A 100 0.59 10.67 -19.55
C PRO A 100 0.11 10.93 -20.99
N LYS A 101 0.45 10.02 -21.90
CA LYS A 101 -0.11 9.96 -23.24
C LYS A 101 -1.57 9.53 -23.22
N LEU A 102 -1.92 8.61 -22.32
CA LEU A 102 -3.25 8.01 -22.20
C LEU A 102 -3.60 7.76 -20.72
N VAL A 103 -4.87 7.91 -20.37
CA VAL A 103 -5.43 7.49 -19.07
C VAL A 103 -6.35 6.28 -19.26
N VAL A 104 -6.22 5.28 -18.40
CA VAL A 104 -7.10 4.11 -18.35
C VAL A 104 -7.91 4.16 -17.06
N THR A 105 -9.23 4.03 -17.15
CA THR A 105 -10.13 4.07 -15.99
C THR A 105 -11.28 3.06 -16.13
N ALA A 106 -12.05 2.87 -15.07
CA ALA A 106 -13.32 2.14 -15.09
C ALA A 106 -14.50 3.11 -14.91
N SER A 107 -15.73 2.64 -15.15
CA SER A 107 -16.93 3.43 -14.84
C SER A 107 -17.09 3.68 -13.33
N PHE A 108 -17.03 2.62 -12.51
CA PHE A 108 -17.17 2.73 -11.05
C PHE A 108 -16.37 1.68 -10.27
N GLY A 109 -16.16 1.90 -8.97
CA GLY A 109 -15.63 0.95 -7.99
C GLY A 109 -16.66 0.64 -6.90
N ILE A 110 -16.47 -0.49 -6.21
CA ILE A 110 -17.25 -0.82 -5.01
C ILE A 110 -16.27 -0.88 -3.85
N GLU A 111 -16.53 -0.10 -2.82
CA GLU A 111 -15.85 -0.15 -1.52
C GLU A 111 -16.87 -0.51 -0.43
N PRO A 112 -16.43 -0.93 0.77
CA PRO A 112 -17.36 -1.21 1.86
C PRO A 112 -18.34 -0.06 2.09
N GLY A 113 -19.63 -0.32 1.89
CA GLY A 113 -20.72 0.63 2.11
C GLY A 113 -20.88 1.75 1.08
N ARG A 114 -20.10 1.78 -0.02
CA ARG A 114 -20.24 2.86 -1.02
C ARG A 114 -19.82 2.48 -2.46
N LYS A 115 -20.51 3.08 -3.43
CA LYS A 115 -20.08 3.13 -4.84
C LYS A 115 -19.15 4.33 -5.05
N VAL A 116 -18.05 4.12 -5.76
CA VAL A 116 -17.12 5.20 -6.16
C VAL A 116 -17.27 5.41 -7.66
N GLU A 117 -17.72 6.58 -8.09
CA GLU A 117 -17.86 6.93 -9.52
C GLU A 117 -16.53 7.44 -10.07
N TYR A 118 -15.86 6.65 -10.91
CA TYR A 118 -14.50 6.97 -11.37
C TYR A 118 -14.48 7.97 -12.52
N ILE A 119 -15.46 7.91 -13.43
CA ILE A 119 -15.53 8.80 -14.59
C ILE A 119 -15.61 10.28 -14.15
N PRO A 120 -16.56 10.69 -13.29
CA PRO A 120 -16.61 12.09 -12.82
C PRO A 120 -15.33 12.55 -12.14
N LEU A 121 -14.66 11.64 -11.41
CA LEU A 121 -13.38 11.95 -10.76
C LEU A 121 -12.28 12.24 -11.79
N VAL A 122 -12.20 11.45 -12.87
CA VAL A 122 -11.25 11.66 -13.96
C VAL A 122 -11.58 12.93 -14.72
N GLU A 123 -12.84 13.17 -15.06
CA GLU A 123 -13.27 14.37 -15.78
C GLU A 123 -12.89 15.64 -15.02
N GLU A 124 -13.19 15.68 -13.72
CA GLU A 124 -12.83 16.82 -12.88
C GLU A 124 -11.31 16.97 -12.75
N ALA A 125 -10.56 15.86 -12.61
CA ALA A 125 -9.10 15.89 -12.54
C ALA A 125 -8.49 16.44 -13.84
N LEU A 126 -9.03 16.03 -14.99
CA LEU A 126 -8.63 16.54 -16.28
C LEU A 126 -9.06 17.99 -16.44
N ARG A 127 -10.23 18.42 -15.96
CA ARG A 127 -10.70 19.81 -16.04
C ARG A 127 -9.75 20.76 -15.30
N ILE A 128 -9.38 20.43 -14.06
CA ILE A 128 -8.53 21.27 -13.20
C ILE A 128 -7.03 21.12 -13.47
N GLY A 129 -6.61 20.03 -14.11
CA GLY A 129 -5.22 19.76 -14.47
C GLY A 129 -4.76 20.58 -15.67
N GLN A 130 -3.45 20.82 -15.76
CA GLN A 130 -2.82 21.51 -16.89
C GLN A 130 -2.60 20.58 -18.09
N HIS A 131 -2.17 19.34 -17.83
CA HIS A 131 -1.88 18.35 -18.86
C HIS A 131 -3.14 17.59 -19.28
N LYS A 132 -3.40 17.48 -20.59
CA LYS A 132 -4.49 16.68 -21.14
C LYS A 132 -3.91 15.46 -21.87
N PRO A 133 -4.28 14.22 -21.50
CA PRO A 133 -3.90 13.04 -22.27
C PRO A 133 -4.62 13.06 -23.63
N ASP A 134 -4.06 12.38 -24.62
CA ASP A 134 -4.65 12.31 -25.97
C ASP A 134 -5.97 11.54 -25.97
N LYS A 135 -6.05 10.51 -25.11
CA LYS A 135 -7.21 9.64 -24.96
C LYS A 135 -7.42 9.20 -23.51
N VAL A 136 -8.68 8.86 -23.20
CA VAL A 136 -9.09 8.19 -21.96
C VAL A 136 -9.82 6.91 -22.32
N LEU A 137 -9.25 5.76 -21.98
CA LEU A 137 -9.85 4.43 -22.21
C LEU A 137 -10.68 4.02 -20.99
N ILE A 138 -11.97 3.76 -21.20
CA ILE A 138 -12.93 3.50 -20.13
C ILE A 138 -13.42 2.07 -20.22
N TYR A 139 -13.21 1.30 -19.14
CA TYR A 139 -13.89 0.03 -18.95
C TYR A 139 -15.24 0.23 -18.28
N ASN A 140 -16.31 0.09 -19.06
CA ASN A 140 -17.68 0.09 -18.55
C ASN A 140 -17.93 -1.24 -17.82
N ARG A 141 -17.94 -1.21 -16.49
CA ARG A 141 -18.28 -2.40 -15.69
C ARG A 141 -19.72 -2.85 -16.00
N PRO A 142 -20.08 -4.13 -15.78
CA PRO A 142 -21.45 -4.60 -15.99
C PRO A 142 -22.49 -3.86 -15.12
N ASN A 143 -23.75 -3.85 -15.56
CA ASN A 143 -24.92 -3.32 -14.84
C ASN A 143 -24.88 -1.80 -14.53
N THR A 144 -24.29 -1.01 -15.42
CA THR A 144 -24.35 0.46 -15.40
C THR A 144 -24.85 0.97 -16.72
N GLU A 145 -25.61 2.06 -16.69
CA GLU A 145 -25.89 2.84 -17.89
C GLU A 145 -24.56 3.34 -18.47
N MET A 146 -24.44 3.33 -19.79
CA MET A 146 -23.26 3.90 -20.44
C MET A 146 -23.22 5.39 -20.14
N VAL A 147 -22.10 5.85 -19.57
CA VAL A 147 -21.91 7.29 -19.36
C VAL A 147 -21.70 7.95 -20.73
N PRO A 148 -22.47 8.99 -21.10
CA PRO A 148 -22.29 9.69 -22.36
C PRO A 148 -20.88 10.28 -22.42
N LEU A 149 -20.10 9.83 -23.39
CA LEU A 149 -18.71 10.26 -23.55
C LEU A 149 -18.65 11.47 -24.49
N ALA A 150 -17.94 12.52 -24.09
CA ALA A 150 -17.69 13.65 -24.98
C ALA A 150 -16.95 13.15 -26.25
N PRO A 151 -17.38 13.52 -27.48
CA PRO A 151 -16.79 13.03 -28.71
C PRO A 151 -15.27 13.28 -28.77
N GLY A 152 -14.51 12.26 -29.17
CA GLY A 152 -13.12 12.40 -29.60
C GLY A 152 -12.03 12.17 -28.54
N CYS A 153 -12.29 12.30 -27.24
CA CYS A 153 -11.26 12.07 -26.19
C CYS A 153 -11.42 10.76 -25.43
N TYR A 154 -12.63 10.22 -25.35
CA TYR A 154 -12.90 8.98 -24.64
C TYR A 154 -13.07 7.79 -25.59
N LEU A 155 -12.68 6.61 -25.11
CA LEU A 155 -12.72 5.35 -25.82
C LEU A 155 -13.41 4.30 -24.95
N ASP A 156 -14.27 3.49 -25.55
CA ASP A 156 -14.84 2.32 -24.87
C ASP A 156 -13.87 1.13 -24.95
N TRP A 157 -13.59 0.52 -23.80
CA TRP A 157 -12.66 -0.60 -23.70
C TRP A 157 -13.09 -1.81 -24.52
N ASP A 158 -14.34 -2.24 -24.40
CA ASP A 158 -14.81 -3.48 -25.00
C ASP A 158 -14.93 -3.34 -26.52
N GLU A 159 -15.39 -2.20 -27.00
CA GLU A 159 -15.41 -1.87 -28.42
C GLU A 159 -14.01 -1.87 -29.04
N GLU A 160 -13.03 -1.26 -28.37
CA GLU A 160 -11.66 -1.19 -28.88
C GLU A 160 -10.99 -2.56 -28.85
N ILE A 161 -11.17 -3.34 -27.78
CA ILE A 161 -10.64 -4.71 -27.68
C ILE A 161 -11.27 -5.65 -28.72
N ALA A 162 -12.56 -5.49 -29.03
CA ALA A 162 -13.23 -6.28 -30.07
C ALA A 162 -12.60 -6.05 -31.46
N LYS A 163 -12.20 -4.81 -31.75
CA LYS A 163 -11.60 -4.39 -33.02
C LYS A 163 -10.07 -4.54 -33.04
N ALA A 164 -9.43 -4.80 -31.90
CA ALA A 164 -7.97 -4.79 -31.77
C ALA A 164 -7.31 -6.07 -32.31
N GLN A 165 -6.15 -5.86 -32.94
CA GLN A 165 -5.17 -6.90 -33.21
C GLN A 165 -4.21 -7.04 -32.02
N SER A 166 -3.70 -8.25 -31.80
CA SER A 166 -2.65 -8.49 -30.81
C SER A 166 -1.35 -7.80 -31.21
N HIS A 167 -0.65 -7.22 -30.23
CA HIS A 167 0.68 -6.65 -30.43
C HIS A 167 1.75 -7.56 -29.80
N ASP A 168 2.95 -7.63 -30.38
CA ASP A 168 4.07 -8.39 -29.83
C ASP A 168 4.77 -7.68 -28.67
N CYS A 169 5.62 -8.42 -27.94
CA CYS A 169 6.44 -7.83 -26.88
C CYS A 169 7.54 -6.95 -27.47
N VAL A 170 7.65 -5.71 -27.00
CA VAL A 170 8.71 -4.79 -27.38
C VAL A 170 9.91 -4.97 -26.45
N PRO A 171 11.14 -5.19 -26.98
CA PRO A 171 12.32 -5.31 -26.15
C PRO A 171 12.69 -3.98 -25.47
N VAL A 172 13.03 -4.06 -24.19
CA VAL A 172 13.49 -2.93 -23.38
C VAL A 172 14.80 -3.28 -22.66
N LEU A 173 15.59 -2.26 -22.32
CA LEU A 173 16.79 -2.44 -21.50
C LEU A 173 16.38 -2.83 -20.07
N SER A 174 17.27 -3.49 -19.33
CA SER A 174 17.03 -3.82 -17.90
C SER A 174 16.66 -2.57 -17.08
N GLU A 175 17.34 -1.45 -17.33
CA GLU A 175 17.12 -0.17 -16.63
C GLU A 175 15.93 0.63 -17.15
N HIS A 176 15.24 0.16 -18.20
CA HIS A 176 14.04 0.83 -18.69
C HIS A 176 12.99 0.91 -17.58
N PRO A 177 12.40 2.09 -17.32
CA PRO A 177 11.36 2.21 -16.31
C PRO A 177 10.16 1.32 -16.63
N LEU A 178 9.82 0.42 -15.71
CA LEU A 178 8.60 -0.37 -15.79
C LEU A 178 7.38 0.45 -15.37
N TYR A 179 7.52 1.17 -14.25
CA TYR A 179 6.45 1.98 -13.70
C TYR A 179 6.93 3.15 -12.85
N ILE A 180 6.01 4.10 -12.66
CA ILE A 180 6.10 5.17 -11.67
C ILE A 180 5.03 4.91 -10.62
N LEU A 181 5.41 4.90 -9.34
CA LEU A 181 4.47 4.77 -8.22
C LEU A 181 4.61 5.97 -7.29
N TYR A 182 3.54 6.75 -7.18
CA TYR A 182 3.54 7.93 -6.33
C TYR A 182 3.40 7.57 -4.86
N THR A 183 4.27 8.14 -4.04
CA THR A 183 4.24 8.02 -2.57
C THR A 183 3.92 9.37 -1.94
N SER A 184 3.43 9.36 -0.70
CA SER A 184 3.17 10.59 0.06
C SER A 184 4.48 11.36 0.30
N GLY A 185 4.58 12.59 -0.20
CA GLY A 185 5.71 13.47 0.02
C GLY A 185 5.34 14.64 0.94
N THR A 186 6.24 15.01 1.85
CA THR A 186 6.13 16.20 2.72
C THR A 186 6.51 17.50 2.01
N THR A 187 7.06 17.42 0.78
CA THR A 187 7.82 18.49 0.10
C THR A 187 7.10 19.12 -1.11
N GLY A 188 5.76 19.16 -1.11
CA GLY A 188 4.97 19.92 -2.11
C GLY A 188 4.78 19.26 -3.48
N LEU A 189 5.81 18.64 -4.08
CA LEU A 189 5.69 17.87 -5.33
C LEU A 189 5.54 16.36 -5.06
N PRO A 190 4.69 15.63 -5.83
CA PRO A 190 4.53 14.19 -5.68
C PRO A 190 5.84 13.42 -5.93
N LYS A 191 6.18 12.49 -5.03
CA LYS A 191 7.36 11.63 -5.17
C LYS A 191 7.03 10.41 -6.04
N GLY A 192 7.28 10.51 -7.34
CA GLY A 192 7.07 9.40 -8.29
C GLY A 192 8.24 8.42 -8.27
N VAL A 193 8.15 7.34 -7.49
CA VAL A 193 9.20 6.31 -7.40
C VAL A 193 9.30 5.55 -8.71
N VAL A 194 10.49 5.51 -9.31
CA VAL A 194 10.74 4.83 -10.58
C VAL A 194 11.27 3.43 -10.33
N ARG A 195 10.66 2.42 -10.96
CA ARG A 195 11.10 1.02 -10.87
C ARG A 195 11.74 0.55 -12.19
N PRO A 196 12.97 -0.02 -12.20
CA PRO A 196 13.56 -0.60 -13.40
C PRO A 196 12.90 -1.95 -13.75
N THR A 197 12.97 -2.37 -15.02
CA THR A 197 12.32 -3.58 -15.51
C THR A 197 13.05 -4.86 -15.10
N GLY A 198 14.33 -4.99 -15.45
CA GLY A 198 15.07 -6.26 -15.33
C GLY A 198 15.33 -6.66 -13.89
N GLY A 199 15.97 -5.77 -13.12
CA GLY A 199 16.27 -6.02 -11.71
C GLY A 199 15.01 -6.30 -10.87
N TYR A 200 13.89 -5.63 -11.16
CA TYR A 200 12.63 -5.85 -10.46
C TYR A 200 12.03 -7.23 -10.76
N ALA A 201 12.03 -7.64 -12.03
CA ALA A 201 11.54 -8.96 -12.43
C ALA A 201 12.36 -10.09 -11.80
N VAL A 202 13.71 -9.96 -11.80
CA VAL A 202 14.61 -10.93 -11.17
C VAL A 202 14.35 -11.02 -9.67
N MET A 203 14.28 -9.88 -8.98
CA MET A 203 14.10 -9.83 -7.53
C MET A 203 12.75 -10.38 -7.10
N LEU A 204 11.67 -10.02 -7.81
CA LEU A 204 10.35 -10.57 -7.52
C LEU A 204 10.31 -12.08 -7.77
N ASN A 205 10.83 -12.56 -8.89
CA ASN A 205 10.84 -14.01 -9.16
C ASN A 205 11.62 -14.78 -8.08
N TRP A 206 12.78 -14.26 -7.66
CA TRP A 206 13.57 -14.85 -6.59
C TRP A 206 12.83 -14.83 -5.25
N SER A 207 12.20 -13.70 -4.88
CA SER A 207 11.52 -13.56 -3.60
C SER A 207 10.26 -14.44 -3.50
N MET A 208 9.52 -14.64 -4.60
CA MET A 208 8.37 -15.56 -4.66
C MET A 208 8.73 -16.97 -4.18
N SER A 209 9.85 -17.51 -4.61
CA SER A 209 10.29 -18.84 -4.17
C SER A 209 11.06 -18.80 -2.84
N SER A 210 12.03 -17.90 -2.72
CA SER A 210 13.04 -17.92 -1.64
C SER A 210 12.53 -17.34 -0.34
N ILE A 211 11.65 -16.34 -0.40
CA ILE A 211 11.04 -15.72 0.78
C ILE A 211 9.64 -16.29 0.98
N TYR A 212 8.82 -16.28 -0.08
CA TYR A 212 7.42 -16.65 0.02
C TYR A 212 7.15 -18.17 -0.05
N GLY A 213 8.16 -18.97 -0.40
CA GLY A 213 8.02 -20.44 -0.53
C GLY A 213 7.08 -20.87 -1.66
N LEU A 214 6.67 -19.94 -2.54
CA LEU A 214 5.63 -20.15 -3.53
C LEU A 214 6.16 -20.90 -4.75
N LYS A 215 5.41 -21.90 -5.20
CA LYS A 215 5.65 -22.65 -6.43
C LYS A 215 4.77 -22.14 -7.57
N PRO A 216 5.17 -22.32 -8.84
CA PRO A 216 4.33 -21.99 -9.99
C PRO A 216 2.93 -22.61 -9.86
N GLY A 217 1.90 -21.75 -9.86
CA GLY A 217 0.51 -22.15 -9.72
C GLY A 217 -0.16 -21.60 -8.45
N GLU A 218 0.54 -21.25 -7.38
CA GLU A 218 -0.12 -20.85 -6.13
C GLU A 218 -0.59 -19.37 -6.18
N GLY A 219 -1.88 -19.09 -5.88
CA GLY A 219 -2.53 -17.76 -6.06
C GLY A 219 -2.91 -17.04 -4.75
N LYS A 220 -3.44 -15.81 -4.84
CA LYS A 220 -3.87 -14.97 -3.70
C LYS A 220 -5.24 -14.31 -3.93
N PRO A 221 -6.13 -14.36 -2.94
CA PRO A 221 -7.31 -13.46 -2.95
C PRO A 221 -7.61 -12.76 -1.60
N VAL A 222 -8.57 -11.82 -1.63
CA VAL A 222 -9.12 -11.03 -0.48
C VAL A 222 -10.60 -10.64 -0.70
N GLY A 223 -11.42 -10.63 0.38
CA GLY A 223 -12.54 -9.68 0.63
C GLY A 223 -14.01 -10.04 0.31
N THR A 224 -14.91 -9.70 1.27
CA THR A 224 -16.42 -9.76 1.34
C THR A 224 -17.09 -11.15 1.35
N PRO A 225 -18.06 -11.46 2.25
CA PRO A 225 -18.89 -10.54 3.05
C PRO A 225 -18.52 -10.36 4.55
N ASP A 226 -17.70 -11.20 5.17
CA ASP A 226 -17.43 -11.18 6.62
C ASP A 226 -15.94 -11.37 6.98
N ALA A 227 -15.62 -11.42 8.29
CA ALA A 227 -14.26 -11.67 8.79
C ALA A 227 -13.70 -13.07 8.42
N GLY A 228 -14.58 -14.01 8.03
CA GLY A 228 -14.22 -15.31 7.47
C GLY A 228 -13.81 -15.26 6.00
N ALA A 229 -14.02 -14.13 5.30
CA ALA A 229 -13.72 -14.01 3.87
C ALA A 229 -12.27 -14.34 3.53
N TYR A 230 -11.30 -14.01 4.39
CA TYR A 230 -9.90 -14.40 4.20
C TYR A 230 -9.74 -15.92 4.21
N PHE A 231 -10.29 -16.58 5.24
CA PHE A 231 -10.22 -18.03 5.39
C PHE A 231 -10.94 -18.77 4.25
N ARG A 232 -12.12 -18.29 3.85
CA ARG A 232 -12.89 -18.81 2.72
C ARG A 232 -12.08 -18.80 1.45
N VAL A 233 -11.51 -17.65 1.14
CA VAL A 233 -10.66 -17.41 -0.01
C VAL A 233 -9.42 -18.30 -0.01
N LEU A 234 -8.74 -18.42 1.14
CA LEU A 234 -7.56 -19.28 1.27
C LEU A 234 -7.93 -20.75 0.99
N ALA A 235 -9.07 -21.20 1.50
CA ALA A 235 -9.57 -22.56 1.32
C ALA A 235 -10.05 -22.84 -0.11
N GLU A 236 -10.96 -22.00 -0.65
CA GLU A 236 -11.54 -22.14 -2.00
C GLU A 236 -10.47 -22.17 -3.10
N HIS A 237 -9.41 -21.37 -2.93
CA HIS A 237 -8.36 -21.24 -3.94
C HIS A 237 -7.10 -22.03 -3.61
N GLY A 238 -7.10 -22.78 -2.49
CA GLY A 238 -5.96 -23.59 -2.06
C GLY A 238 -4.67 -22.77 -1.95
N VAL A 239 -4.76 -21.55 -1.39
CA VAL A 239 -3.66 -20.59 -1.29
C VAL A 239 -2.56 -21.14 -0.39
N ALA A 240 -1.32 -21.13 -0.88
CA ALA A 240 -0.17 -21.59 -0.12
C ALA A 240 0.45 -20.50 0.77
N ALA A 241 0.46 -19.25 0.31
CA ALA A 241 0.93 -18.13 1.11
C ALA A 241 0.08 -16.87 0.93
N LEU A 242 -0.16 -16.18 2.04
CA LEU A 242 -0.88 -14.90 2.08
C LEU A 242 0.10 -13.80 2.43
N PHE A 243 0.03 -12.68 1.71
CA PHE A 243 0.68 -11.44 2.13
C PHE A 243 -0.43 -10.45 2.44
N THR A 244 -0.43 -9.88 3.64
CA THR A 244 -1.37 -8.83 4.02
C THR A 244 -0.70 -7.81 4.95
N ALA A 245 -1.42 -6.74 5.30
CA ALA A 245 -0.98 -5.80 6.32
C ALA A 245 -1.43 -6.25 7.73
N PRO A 246 -0.63 -6.00 8.78
CA PRO A 246 -1.06 -6.19 10.17
C PRO A 246 -2.43 -5.60 10.50
N THR A 247 -2.80 -4.43 9.96
CA THR A 247 -4.13 -3.81 10.16
C THR A 247 -5.27 -4.73 9.72
N ALA A 248 -5.12 -5.46 8.61
CA ALA A 248 -6.16 -6.38 8.16
C ALA A 248 -6.34 -7.54 9.15
N ILE A 249 -5.24 -8.07 9.69
CA ILE A 249 -5.26 -9.10 10.73
C ILE A 249 -5.89 -8.57 12.02
N ARG A 250 -5.55 -7.36 12.45
CA ARG A 250 -6.16 -6.72 13.63
C ARG A 250 -7.67 -6.53 13.47
N ALA A 251 -8.13 -6.12 12.29
CA ALA A 251 -9.55 -5.98 12.00
C ALA A 251 -10.28 -7.33 12.08
N ILE A 252 -9.69 -8.41 11.54
CA ILE A 252 -10.23 -9.77 11.68
C ILE A 252 -10.27 -10.18 13.16
N ARG A 253 -9.17 -10.01 13.88
CA ARG A 253 -9.07 -10.35 15.31
C ARG A 253 -10.09 -9.59 16.16
N GLN A 254 -10.34 -8.32 15.86
CA GLN A 254 -11.32 -7.51 16.60
C GLN A 254 -12.75 -8.03 16.41
N GLN A 255 -13.09 -8.48 15.20
CA GLN A 255 -14.44 -8.97 14.87
C GLN A 255 -14.64 -10.45 15.20
N ASP A 256 -13.58 -11.25 15.12
CA ASP A 256 -13.59 -12.68 15.40
C ASP A 256 -12.35 -13.11 16.22
N PRO A 257 -12.26 -12.72 17.50
CA PRO A 257 -11.08 -13.00 18.34
C PRO A 257 -10.77 -14.49 18.49
N ALA A 258 -11.81 -15.34 18.44
CA ALA A 258 -11.70 -16.79 18.57
C ALA A 258 -11.51 -17.51 17.22
N ALA A 259 -11.48 -16.76 16.11
CA ALA A 259 -11.48 -17.26 14.74
C ALA A 259 -12.62 -18.27 14.47
N ALA A 260 -13.80 -18.08 15.07
CA ALA A 260 -14.96 -18.96 14.94
C ALA A 260 -15.51 -19.02 13.51
N LEU A 261 -15.50 -17.90 12.79
CA LEU A 261 -15.84 -17.84 11.36
C LEU A 261 -14.72 -18.47 10.52
N GLY A 262 -13.46 -18.21 10.89
CA GLY A 262 -12.29 -18.76 10.18
C GLY A 262 -12.16 -20.28 10.27
N LYS A 263 -12.49 -20.88 11.42
CA LYS A 263 -12.42 -22.33 11.67
C LYS A 263 -13.34 -23.18 10.79
N GLN A 264 -14.31 -22.56 10.13
CA GLN A 264 -15.22 -23.25 9.20
C GLN A 264 -14.52 -23.66 7.90
N TYR A 265 -13.33 -23.11 7.62
CA TYR A 265 -12.63 -23.30 6.36
C TYR A 265 -11.35 -24.13 6.54
N SER A 266 -11.18 -25.14 5.67
CA SER A 266 -10.02 -26.03 5.70
C SER A 266 -8.81 -25.39 5.00
N LEU A 267 -7.77 -25.07 5.78
CA LEU A 267 -6.55 -24.43 5.29
C LEU A 267 -5.40 -25.41 5.02
N THR A 268 -5.68 -26.65 4.60
CA THR A 268 -4.67 -27.72 4.45
C THR A 268 -3.52 -27.38 3.49
N ARG A 269 -3.77 -26.50 2.51
CA ARG A 269 -2.76 -26.00 1.56
C ARG A 269 -2.01 -24.76 2.04
N PHE A 270 -2.49 -24.07 3.07
CA PHE A 270 -1.87 -22.86 3.59
C PHE A 270 -0.59 -23.19 4.35
N LYS A 271 0.51 -22.50 4.03
CA LYS A 271 1.85 -22.80 4.54
C LYS A 271 2.53 -21.64 5.22
N THR A 272 2.22 -20.39 4.88
CA THR A 272 2.90 -19.22 5.46
C THR A 272 2.06 -17.95 5.36
N LEU A 273 2.09 -17.15 6.41
CA LEU A 273 1.53 -15.80 6.44
C LEU A 273 2.67 -14.76 6.44
N PHE A 274 2.61 -13.82 5.51
CA PHE A 274 3.51 -12.68 5.43
C PHE A 274 2.78 -11.42 5.83
N VAL A 275 3.37 -10.65 6.73
CA VAL A 275 2.86 -9.34 7.13
C VAL A 275 3.88 -8.26 6.80
N ALA A 276 3.40 -7.13 6.27
CA ALA A 276 4.22 -5.95 5.98
C ALA A 276 3.34 -4.72 5.66
N GLY A 277 3.98 -3.56 5.53
CA GLY A 277 3.33 -2.27 5.29
C GLY A 277 3.23 -1.40 6.55
N GLU A 278 3.39 -2.01 7.73
CA GLU A 278 3.48 -1.38 9.05
C GLU A 278 4.06 -2.39 10.05
N ARG A 279 4.37 -1.94 11.28
CA ARG A 279 4.82 -2.81 12.37
C ARG A 279 3.73 -3.84 12.71
N CYS A 280 4.11 -5.13 12.74
CA CYS A 280 3.27 -6.16 13.35
C CYS A 280 3.51 -6.18 14.86
N ASP A 281 2.50 -5.82 15.64
CA ASP A 281 2.56 -5.93 17.10
C ASP A 281 2.62 -7.40 17.54
N VAL A 282 3.19 -7.64 18.72
CA VAL A 282 3.43 -9.00 19.25
C VAL A 282 2.13 -9.77 19.40
N GLU A 283 1.07 -9.12 19.87
CA GLU A 283 -0.20 -9.81 20.04
C GLU A 283 -0.83 -10.25 18.71
N THR A 284 -0.76 -9.40 17.68
CA THR A 284 -1.22 -9.72 16.32
C THR A 284 -0.42 -10.86 15.72
N LEU A 285 0.90 -10.87 15.97
CA LEU A 285 1.79 -11.95 15.56
C LEU A 285 1.42 -13.27 16.24
N GLU A 286 1.28 -13.28 17.56
CA GLU A 286 0.97 -14.48 18.34
C GLU A 286 -0.45 -15.00 18.07
N TRP A 287 -1.43 -14.10 17.95
CA TRP A 287 -2.78 -14.45 17.52
C TRP A 287 -2.77 -15.13 16.15
N SER A 288 -2.02 -14.57 15.19
CA SER A 288 -1.89 -15.13 13.85
C SER A 288 -1.25 -16.51 13.86
N LYS A 289 -0.16 -16.71 14.62
CA LYS A 289 0.49 -18.02 14.77
C LYS A 289 -0.49 -19.04 15.34
N LYS A 290 -1.25 -18.67 16.37
CA LYS A 290 -2.24 -19.55 17.02
C LYS A 290 -3.40 -19.92 16.10
N VAL A 291 -3.92 -18.96 15.34
CA VAL A 291 -5.10 -19.13 14.48
C VAL A 291 -4.76 -19.85 13.18
N PHE A 292 -3.76 -19.37 12.45
CA PHE A 292 -3.41 -19.94 11.14
C PHE A 292 -2.52 -21.17 11.22
N ARG A 293 -1.80 -21.38 12.34
CA ARG A 293 -0.91 -22.53 12.59
C ARG A 293 0.15 -22.73 11.51
N VAL A 294 0.65 -21.62 10.97
CA VAL A 294 1.75 -21.55 10.01
C VAL A 294 2.76 -20.51 10.47
N PRO A 295 4.01 -20.53 9.97
CA PRO A 295 4.94 -19.43 10.19
C PRO A 295 4.32 -18.08 9.78
N VAL A 296 4.48 -17.09 10.65
CA VAL A 296 4.08 -15.70 10.41
C VAL A 296 5.35 -14.88 10.33
N LEU A 297 5.65 -14.36 9.15
CA LEU A 297 6.91 -13.68 8.84
C LEU A 297 6.66 -12.17 8.70
N ASP A 298 7.10 -11.42 9.70
CA ASP A 298 7.37 -9.99 9.60
C ASP A 298 8.76 -9.83 8.98
N HIS A 299 8.86 -9.20 7.80
CA HIS A 299 10.04 -9.34 6.95
C HIS A 299 10.64 -8.00 6.54
N TRP A 300 11.97 -7.92 6.69
CA TRP A 300 12.79 -6.83 6.20
C TRP A 300 14.16 -7.38 5.77
N TRP A 301 14.61 -7.04 4.56
CA TRP A 301 15.53 -7.91 3.79
C TRP A 301 16.73 -7.18 3.18
N GLN A 302 17.59 -6.52 3.96
CA GLN A 302 18.82 -5.90 3.41
C GLN A 302 20.03 -6.02 4.37
N THR A 303 21.26 -5.84 3.86
CA THR A 303 22.46 -5.74 4.72
C THR A 303 22.43 -4.41 5.44
N VAL A 304 22.03 -4.48 6.71
CA VAL A 304 21.58 -3.33 7.44
C VAL A 304 22.58 -2.98 8.52
N MET A 305 22.71 -1.67 8.72
CA MET A 305 23.46 -1.10 9.83
C MET A 305 22.53 -0.22 10.65
N ILE A 306 22.79 -0.19 11.95
CA ILE A 306 22.20 0.78 12.86
C ILE A 306 23.29 1.82 13.15
N LEU A 307 23.08 3.05 12.65
CA LEU A 307 24.03 4.15 12.80
C LEU A 307 23.45 5.28 13.65
N ASP A 308 24.31 5.96 14.42
CA ASP A 308 23.96 7.28 14.95
C ASP A 308 24.02 8.37 13.87
N ASP A 309 23.73 9.62 14.23
CA ASP A 309 23.76 10.74 13.27
C ASP A 309 25.19 11.14 12.84
N ASN A 310 26.23 10.62 13.52
CA ASN A 310 27.64 10.80 13.18
C ASN A 310 28.22 9.62 12.39
N MET A 311 27.34 8.75 11.86
CA MET A 311 27.68 7.52 11.13
C MET A 311 28.48 6.48 11.93
N GLN A 312 28.46 6.53 13.26
CA GLN A 312 29.07 5.50 14.08
C GLN A 312 28.11 4.32 14.22
N LYS A 313 28.64 3.10 14.06
CA LYS A 313 27.88 1.88 14.29
C LYS A 313 27.51 1.77 15.76
N LEU A 314 26.22 1.62 16.04
CA LEU A 314 25.74 1.41 17.40
C LEU A 314 25.89 -0.05 17.85
N LYS A 315 25.98 -0.23 19.18
CA LYS A 315 25.98 -1.56 19.80
C LYS A 315 24.60 -2.22 19.65
N ALA A 316 24.55 -3.53 19.88
CA ALA A 316 23.30 -4.27 19.90
C ALA A 316 22.29 -3.61 20.88
N ARG A 317 21.02 -3.61 20.49
CA ARG A 317 19.88 -3.02 21.23
C ARG A 317 19.92 -1.51 21.45
N CYS A 318 20.87 -0.80 20.83
CA CYS A 318 20.86 0.66 20.82
C CYS A 318 20.01 1.20 19.66
N LEU A 319 19.09 2.11 19.97
CA LEU A 319 18.24 2.76 18.97
C LEU A 319 19.07 3.73 18.09
N GLY A 320 19.02 3.54 16.77
CA GLY A 320 19.66 4.40 15.79
C GLY A 320 18.87 4.49 14.48
N ASN A 321 19.51 5.08 13.48
CA ASN A 321 18.99 5.16 12.11
C ASN A 321 19.25 3.83 11.41
N ILE A 322 18.20 3.30 10.78
CA ILE A 322 18.28 2.11 9.97
C ILE A 322 18.78 2.51 8.58
N VAL A 323 19.93 1.98 8.18
CA VAL A 323 20.51 2.28 6.86
C VAL A 323 20.95 1.01 6.15
N VAL A 324 21.02 1.08 4.82
CA VAL A 324 21.39 -0.06 3.98
C VAL A 324 22.67 0.25 3.24
N LYS A 325 23.68 -0.62 3.38
CA LYS A 325 24.97 -0.42 2.70
C LYS A 325 24.80 -0.53 1.20
N LEU A 326 25.37 0.41 0.45
CA LEU A 326 25.35 0.38 -1.01
C LEU A 326 26.30 -0.71 -1.58
N PRO A 327 26.00 -1.25 -2.77
CA PRO A 327 24.86 -0.93 -3.63
C PRO A 327 23.53 -1.52 -3.14
N LEU A 328 22.42 -0.86 -3.45
CA LEU A 328 21.08 -1.42 -3.22
C LEU A 328 20.87 -2.69 -4.06
N PRO A 329 20.03 -3.63 -3.60
CA PRO A 329 19.83 -4.88 -4.32
C PRO A 329 19.10 -4.66 -5.66
N PRO A 330 19.21 -5.62 -6.60
CA PRO A 330 18.49 -5.57 -7.87
C PRO A 330 17.00 -5.31 -7.67
N GLY A 331 16.43 -4.44 -8.51
CA GLY A 331 15.02 -4.09 -8.43
C GLY A 331 14.70 -3.04 -7.39
N ALA A 332 15.65 -2.53 -6.60
CA ALA A 332 15.49 -1.27 -5.88
C ALA A 332 15.10 -0.12 -6.84
N PHE A 333 14.50 0.93 -6.31
CA PHE A 333 14.03 2.03 -7.14
C PHE A 333 15.22 2.84 -7.65
N SER A 334 15.18 3.25 -8.92
CA SER A 334 16.32 3.87 -9.61
C SER A 334 16.34 5.39 -9.51
N GLY A 335 15.24 5.99 -9.03
CA GLY A 335 15.14 7.43 -8.83
C GLY A 335 13.73 7.91 -8.52
N LEU A 336 13.60 9.24 -8.47
CA LEU A 336 12.32 9.93 -8.48
C LEU A 336 12.08 10.52 -9.88
N TRP A 337 10.88 10.32 -10.41
CA TRP A 337 10.49 10.74 -11.76
C TRP A 337 10.75 12.22 -11.96
N LYS A 338 11.60 12.56 -12.94
CA LYS A 338 12.03 13.93 -13.27
C LYS A 338 12.65 14.70 -12.09
N ASN A 339 13.14 14.03 -11.05
CA ASN A 339 13.71 14.67 -9.86
C ASN A 339 14.85 13.85 -9.23
N GLN A 340 15.91 13.64 -10.01
CA GLN A 340 17.07 12.86 -9.55
C GLN A 340 17.86 13.56 -8.43
N GLU A 341 17.80 14.89 -8.38
CA GLU A 341 18.45 15.70 -7.34
C GLU A 341 17.80 15.45 -5.98
N ALA A 342 16.47 15.54 -5.88
CA ALA A 342 15.77 15.21 -4.64
C ALA A 342 15.97 13.74 -4.24
N PHE A 343 16.07 12.82 -5.21
CA PHE A 343 16.39 11.42 -4.91
C PHE A 343 17.77 11.27 -4.23
N LYS A 344 18.79 11.96 -4.73
CA LYS A 344 20.14 11.96 -4.11
C LYS A 344 20.10 12.59 -2.71
N HIS A 345 19.53 13.78 -2.61
CA HIS A 345 19.44 14.54 -1.37
C HIS A 345 18.67 13.79 -0.28
N LEU A 346 17.51 13.23 -0.62
CA LEU A 346 16.66 12.57 0.36
C LEU A 346 17.24 11.26 0.89
N TYR A 347 17.91 10.47 0.05
CA TYR A 347 18.20 9.07 0.40
C TYR A 347 19.67 8.74 0.56
N PHE A 348 20.61 9.60 0.13
CA PHE A 348 22.04 9.26 0.09
C PHE A 348 22.98 10.34 0.64
N GLU A 349 22.52 11.59 0.83
CA GLU A 349 23.38 12.67 1.35
C GLU A 349 23.58 12.59 2.86
N LYS A 350 22.55 12.24 3.63
CA LYS A 350 22.64 12.15 5.10
C LYS A 350 23.65 11.09 5.56
N PHE A 351 23.71 9.96 4.86
CA PHE A 351 24.60 8.85 5.17
C PHE A 351 25.41 8.41 3.94
N PRO A 352 26.52 9.10 3.60
CA PRO A 352 27.31 8.76 2.43
C PRO A 352 27.76 7.29 2.40
N GLY A 353 27.55 6.61 1.27
CA GLY A 353 27.83 5.17 1.11
C GLY A 353 26.69 4.25 1.58
N TYR A 354 25.60 4.82 2.08
CA TYR A 354 24.41 4.11 2.52
C TYR A 354 23.14 4.70 1.89
N TYR A 355 22.10 3.88 1.86
CA TYR A 355 20.72 4.29 1.62
C TYR A 355 20.04 4.53 2.97
N ASP A 356 19.51 5.74 3.17
CA ASP A 356 18.68 6.11 4.32
C ASP A 356 17.26 5.57 4.13
N THR A 357 16.85 4.61 4.97
CA THR A 357 15.47 4.09 4.92
C THR A 357 14.48 5.07 5.54
N MET A 358 14.98 6.06 6.29
CA MET A 358 14.22 7.00 7.10
C MET A 358 13.42 6.33 8.22
N ASP A 359 13.84 5.14 8.63
CA ASP A 359 13.29 4.41 9.77
C ASP A 359 14.32 4.34 10.90
N ALA A 360 13.82 4.28 12.13
CA ALA A 360 14.62 4.15 13.32
C ALA A 360 14.34 2.82 14.00
N GLY A 361 15.39 2.23 14.57
CA GLY A 361 15.30 0.91 15.17
C GLY A 361 16.62 0.47 15.77
N TYR A 362 16.67 -0.79 16.18
CA TYR A 362 17.88 -1.40 16.71
C TYR A 362 18.06 -2.80 16.11
N MET A 363 19.27 -3.32 16.27
CA MET A 363 19.62 -4.69 15.91
C MET A 363 20.04 -5.40 17.18
N ASP A 364 19.59 -6.63 17.41
CA ASP A 364 20.02 -7.42 18.57
C ASP A 364 21.35 -8.13 18.32
N GLU A 365 21.78 -8.94 19.29
CA GLU A 365 23.03 -9.68 19.27
C GLU A 365 23.06 -10.79 18.19
N GLU A 366 21.89 -11.26 17.77
CA GLU A 366 21.70 -12.32 16.76
C GLU A 366 21.54 -11.74 15.34
N GLY A 367 21.43 -10.42 15.21
CA GLY A 367 21.31 -9.73 13.93
C GLY A 367 19.87 -9.47 13.49
N TYR A 368 18.87 -9.73 14.33
CA TYR A 368 17.49 -9.37 14.06
C TYR A 368 17.29 -7.86 14.18
N VAL A 369 16.56 -7.29 13.22
CA VAL A 369 16.31 -5.85 13.16
C VAL A 369 14.90 -5.55 13.61
N TYR A 370 14.79 -4.62 14.54
CA TYR A 370 13.54 -4.16 15.13
C TYR A 370 13.26 -2.74 14.64
N VAL A 371 12.31 -2.60 13.72
CA VAL A 371 11.85 -1.29 13.21
C VAL A 371 10.88 -0.68 14.20
N MET A 372 11.26 0.44 14.82
CA MET A 372 10.54 1.02 15.95
C MET A 372 9.66 2.20 15.57
N SER A 373 10.13 3.05 14.68
CA SER A 373 9.37 4.20 14.21
C SER A 373 9.98 4.72 12.91
N ARG A 374 9.33 5.72 12.33
CA ARG A 374 10.02 6.60 11.39
C ARG A 374 11.04 7.46 12.15
N VAL A 375 12.11 7.90 11.48
CA VAL A 375 13.12 8.78 12.10
C VAL A 375 12.50 10.10 12.55
N ASP A 376 11.53 10.64 11.81
CA ASP A 376 10.78 11.86 12.18
C ASP A 376 9.82 11.66 13.37
N ASP A 377 9.54 10.40 13.74
CA ASP A 377 8.74 10.04 14.92
C ASP A 377 9.62 9.67 16.15
N VAL A 378 10.95 9.81 16.06
CA VAL A 378 11.86 9.64 17.20
C VAL A 378 11.96 10.94 17.99
N ILE A 379 11.75 10.84 19.31
CA ILE A 379 11.84 11.96 20.25
C ILE A 379 13.20 11.88 20.97
N ASN A 380 13.84 13.02 21.16
CA ASN A 380 15.05 13.11 21.99
C ASN A 380 14.70 13.68 23.37
N VAL A 381 14.93 12.90 24.42
CA VAL A 381 14.72 13.30 25.82
C VAL A 381 16.04 13.19 26.55
N ALA A 382 16.59 14.32 27.00
CA ALA A 382 17.86 14.39 27.72
C ALA A 382 19.02 13.63 27.02
N GLY A 383 19.12 13.76 25.68
CA GLY A 383 20.16 13.11 24.87
C GLY A 383 19.86 11.67 24.46
N HIS A 384 18.74 11.09 24.93
CA HIS A 384 18.34 9.72 24.61
C HIS A 384 17.28 9.71 23.52
N ARG A 385 17.50 8.90 22.49
CA ARG A 385 16.55 8.70 21.40
C ARG A 385 15.49 7.69 21.83
N ILE A 386 14.22 8.05 21.68
CA ILE A 386 13.07 7.25 22.12
C ILE A 386 12.05 7.18 20.98
N SER A 387 11.59 5.97 20.66
CA SER A 387 10.50 5.78 19.69
C SER A 387 9.16 6.16 20.31
N ALA A 388 8.38 7.02 19.64
CA ALA A 388 7.00 7.26 20.02
C ALA A 388 6.16 5.97 20.02
N GLY A 389 6.43 5.06 19.08
CA GLY A 389 5.75 3.77 18.98
C GLY A 389 6.01 2.83 20.17
N ALA A 390 7.19 2.92 20.80
CA ALA A 390 7.48 2.15 22.01
C ALA A 390 6.64 2.64 23.22
N ILE A 391 6.38 3.95 23.28
CA ILE A 391 5.46 4.51 24.28
C ILE A 391 4.03 4.08 23.95
N GLU A 392 3.60 4.17 22.68
CA GLU A 392 2.26 3.75 22.24
C GLU A 392 1.96 2.28 22.58
N GLU A 393 2.92 1.38 22.45
CA GLU A 393 2.77 -0.05 22.79
C GLU A 393 2.52 -0.27 24.28
N VAL A 394 3.18 0.50 25.14
CA VAL A 394 2.89 0.51 26.58
C VAL A 394 1.46 0.94 26.84
N LEU A 395 0.95 1.95 26.12
CA LEU A 395 -0.42 2.45 26.28
C LEU A 395 -1.47 1.41 25.90
N MET A 396 -1.19 0.53 24.93
CA MET A 396 -2.15 -0.48 24.47
C MET A 396 -2.42 -1.58 25.50
N ASN A 397 -1.55 -1.74 26.50
CA ASN A 397 -1.65 -2.78 27.52
C ASN A 397 -2.34 -2.31 28.82
N ILE A 398 -2.86 -1.09 28.85
CA ILE A 398 -3.51 -0.49 30.02
C ILE A 398 -5.03 -0.66 29.92
N ASP A 399 -5.67 -1.07 31.02
CA ASP A 399 -7.13 -1.26 31.07
C ASP A 399 -7.85 0.09 31.00
N ILE A 400 -8.88 0.17 30.17
CA ILE A 400 -9.61 1.40 29.84
C ILE A 400 -10.75 1.73 30.83
N ASN A 401 -10.92 0.94 31.89
CA ASN A 401 -12.01 1.10 32.87
C ASN A 401 -11.65 1.93 34.12
N THR A 402 -10.56 2.71 34.08
CA THR A 402 -10.05 3.51 35.20
C THR A 402 -10.13 5.02 34.95
N THR A 403 -9.91 5.84 35.99
CA THR A 403 -9.90 7.31 35.85
C THR A 403 -8.68 7.79 35.06
N GLU A 404 -8.76 8.98 34.43
CA GLU A 404 -7.64 9.56 33.67
C GLU A 404 -6.33 9.68 34.49
N GLU A 405 -6.45 10.00 35.77
CA GLU A 405 -5.32 10.09 36.72
C GLU A 405 -4.67 8.72 36.94
N GLN A 406 -5.48 7.68 37.15
CA GLN A 406 -5.00 6.31 37.32
C GLN A 406 -4.32 5.80 36.04
N VAL A 407 -4.91 6.09 34.88
CA VAL A 407 -4.31 5.76 33.58
C VAL A 407 -2.97 6.47 33.43
N LEU A 408 -2.87 7.77 33.75
CA LEU A 408 -1.60 8.50 33.66
C LEU A 408 -0.52 7.92 34.59
N GLU A 409 -0.86 7.61 35.85
CA GLU A 409 0.07 6.98 36.79
C GLU A 409 0.58 5.63 36.26
N GLU A 410 -0.31 4.81 35.71
CA GLU A 410 0.02 3.51 35.16
C GLU A 410 0.89 3.62 33.90
N ILE A 411 0.61 4.60 33.02
CA ILE A 411 1.44 4.92 31.86
C ILE A 411 2.85 5.30 32.32
N VAL A 412 2.96 6.25 33.25
CA VAL A 412 4.26 6.73 33.75
C VAL A 412 5.05 5.58 34.35
N LYS A 413 4.39 4.72 35.14
CA LYS A 413 4.99 3.53 35.74
C LYS A 413 5.48 2.55 34.68
N HIS A 414 4.64 2.18 33.72
CA HIS A 414 5.01 1.21 32.69
C HIS A 414 6.08 1.75 31.72
N VAL A 415 6.01 3.02 31.33
CA VAL A 415 7.05 3.66 30.52
C VAL A 415 8.38 3.64 31.27
N ARG A 416 8.36 3.94 32.58
CA ARG A 416 9.56 3.88 33.43
C ARG A 416 10.11 2.46 33.58
N GLN A 417 9.26 1.45 33.63
CA GLN A 417 9.67 0.04 33.73
C GLN A 417 10.14 -0.55 32.39
N SER A 418 9.48 -0.21 31.29
CA SER A 418 9.69 -0.83 29.97
C SER A 418 10.73 -0.09 29.13
N ILE A 419 10.76 1.24 29.19
CA ILE A 419 11.70 2.09 28.45
C ILE A 419 12.82 2.60 29.37
N GLY A 420 12.46 2.97 30.59
CA GLY A 420 13.39 3.44 31.61
C GLY A 420 13.07 4.84 32.14
N PRO A 421 13.68 5.26 33.27
CA PRO A 421 13.46 6.59 33.87
C PRO A 421 13.79 7.76 32.93
N VAL A 422 14.63 7.52 31.92
CA VAL A 422 15.10 8.53 30.97
C VAL A 422 14.03 9.04 30.01
N ALA A 423 12.95 8.29 29.81
CA ALA A 423 11.83 8.72 28.98
C ALA A 423 11.07 9.93 29.55
N ALA A 424 11.19 10.15 30.86
CA ALA A 424 10.64 11.32 31.57
C ALA A 424 9.21 11.70 31.14
N PHE A 425 8.36 10.71 30.88
CA PHE A 425 6.96 10.91 30.52
C PHE A 425 6.22 11.55 31.71
N ARG A 426 5.59 12.71 31.49
CA ARG A 426 5.04 13.54 32.58
C ARG A 426 3.64 14.08 32.31
N LYS A 427 3.30 14.33 31.05
CA LYS A 427 2.02 14.93 30.67
C LYS A 427 1.36 14.05 29.63
N ALA A 428 0.08 13.77 29.83
CA ALA A 428 -0.81 13.20 28.82
C ALA A 428 -2.03 14.12 28.65
N VAL A 429 -2.60 14.12 27.46
CA VAL A 429 -3.83 14.83 27.15
C VAL A 429 -4.82 13.79 26.63
N PHE A 430 -5.94 13.64 27.33
CA PHE A 430 -7.00 12.71 26.97
C PHE A 430 -7.91 13.36 25.93
N VAL A 431 -8.15 12.67 24.82
CA VAL A 431 -8.90 13.18 23.67
C VAL A 431 -9.88 12.12 23.20
N LYS A 432 -11.04 12.54 22.68
CA LYS A 432 -12.08 11.60 22.23
C LYS A 432 -11.63 10.70 21.08
N GLN A 433 -10.80 11.22 20.19
CA GLN A 433 -10.23 10.49 19.06
C GLN A 433 -8.95 11.17 18.58
N LEU A 434 -8.07 10.42 17.92
CA LEU A 434 -6.90 10.96 17.24
C LEU A 434 -7.23 11.28 15.77
N PRO A 435 -6.67 12.36 15.18
CA PRO A 435 -6.78 12.61 13.76
C PRO A 435 -6.19 11.45 12.97
N LYS A 436 -6.94 10.96 11.99
CA LYS A 436 -6.48 9.92 11.05
C LYS A 436 -6.70 10.37 9.61
N THR A 437 -5.78 9.98 8.75
CA THR A 437 -6.00 10.05 7.30
C THR A 437 -6.92 8.92 6.85
N ARG A 438 -7.52 9.03 5.65
CA ARG A 438 -8.30 7.95 5.00
C ARG A 438 -7.57 6.61 4.84
N SER A 439 -6.25 6.60 5.05
CA SER A 439 -5.42 5.39 5.05
C SER A 439 -5.14 4.85 6.46
N GLY A 440 -5.77 5.42 7.50
CA GLY A 440 -5.58 5.07 8.91
C GLY A 440 -4.40 5.75 9.60
N LYS A 441 -3.51 6.44 8.87
CA LYS A 441 -2.30 7.05 9.43
C LYS A 441 -2.60 8.28 10.31
N ILE A 442 -1.96 8.37 11.48
CA ILE A 442 -1.97 9.56 12.37
C ILE A 442 -0.96 10.60 11.85
N PRO A 443 -1.35 11.89 11.70
CA PRO A 443 -0.48 12.95 11.19
C PRO A 443 0.43 13.53 12.30
N ARG A 444 1.39 12.73 12.79
CA ARG A 444 2.23 13.08 13.95
C ARG A 444 2.99 14.40 13.80
N SER A 445 3.48 14.75 12.62
CA SER A 445 4.16 16.05 12.40
C SER A 445 3.22 17.25 12.61
N ALA A 446 1.96 17.13 12.21
CA ALA A 446 0.95 18.18 12.43
C ALA A 446 0.56 18.27 13.91
N LEU A 447 0.39 17.12 14.58
CA LEU A 447 0.16 17.07 16.03
C LEU A 447 1.33 17.66 16.82
N SER A 448 2.56 17.33 16.45
CA SER A 448 3.77 17.89 17.07
C SER A 448 3.82 19.41 16.91
N ALA A 449 3.51 19.94 15.72
CA ALA A 449 3.45 21.38 15.50
C ALA A 449 2.35 22.04 16.37
N LEU A 450 1.14 21.46 16.40
CA LEU A 450 0.02 21.92 17.22
C LEU A 450 0.37 21.96 18.71
N VAL A 451 0.93 20.88 19.26
CA VAL A 451 1.34 20.79 20.68
C VAL A 451 2.42 21.82 21.02
N ASN A 452 3.29 22.16 20.07
CA ASN A 452 4.35 23.16 20.25
C ASN A 452 3.90 24.60 19.92
N GLY A 453 2.60 24.85 19.66
CA GLY A 453 2.10 26.17 19.28
C GLY A 453 2.67 26.70 17.96
N LYS A 454 3.16 25.80 17.09
CA LYS A 454 3.72 26.15 15.78
C LYS A 454 2.64 26.09 14.70
N PRO A 455 2.76 26.88 13.62
CA PRO A 455 1.87 26.76 12.47
C PRO A 455 1.85 25.33 11.91
N TYR A 456 0.67 24.79 11.66
CA TYR A 456 0.47 23.45 11.11
C TYR A 456 -0.50 23.46 9.94
N LYS A 457 -0.47 22.41 9.11
CA LYS A 457 -1.38 22.23 7.97
C LYS A 457 -2.16 20.94 8.14
N VAL A 458 -3.48 21.03 8.04
CA VAL A 458 -4.36 19.85 8.02
C VAL A 458 -4.41 19.32 6.58
N SER A 459 -4.02 18.07 6.39
CA SER A 459 -4.07 17.42 5.08
C SER A 459 -5.52 17.23 4.62
N PRO A 460 -5.84 17.42 3.33
CA PRO A 460 -7.17 17.12 2.79
C PRO A 460 -7.54 15.63 2.85
N THR A 461 -6.56 14.76 3.13
CA THR A 461 -6.76 13.33 3.34
C THR A 461 -7.18 12.97 4.77
N ILE A 462 -7.34 13.93 5.68
CA ILE A 462 -7.84 13.71 7.04
C ILE A 462 -9.34 13.39 7.00
N GLU A 463 -9.77 12.40 7.79
CA GLU A 463 -11.16 11.94 7.84
C GLU A 463 -12.07 12.98 8.49
N ASP A 464 -11.68 13.47 9.68
CA ASP A 464 -12.37 14.53 10.42
C ASP A 464 -11.38 15.65 10.78
N PRO A 465 -11.36 16.76 10.04
CA PRO A 465 -10.53 17.92 10.36
C PRO A 465 -10.91 18.60 11.68
N GLY A 466 -12.16 18.47 12.13
CA GLY A 466 -12.67 19.15 13.34
C GLY A 466 -11.97 18.69 14.61
N ILE A 467 -11.37 17.50 14.59
CA ILE A 467 -10.65 16.96 15.74
C ILE A 467 -9.44 17.80 16.16
N PHE A 468 -8.80 18.52 15.24
CA PHE A 468 -7.66 19.38 15.58
C PHE A 468 -8.07 20.49 16.55
N GLY A 469 -9.25 21.09 16.35
CA GLY A 469 -9.80 22.10 17.27
C GLY A 469 -10.10 21.54 18.65
N HIS A 470 -10.68 20.32 18.73
CA HIS A 470 -10.89 19.65 20.01
C HIS A 470 -9.57 19.40 20.77
N ILE A 471 -8.51 18.98 20.06
CA ILE A 471 -7.20 18.76 20.69
C ILE A 471 -6.60 20.07 21.20
N GLU A 472 -6.75 21.18 20.45
CA GLU A 472 -6.32 22.50 20.94
C GLU A 472 -7.04 22.91 22.23
N ASP A 473 -8.34 22.69 22.31
CA ASP A 473 -9.12 23.01 23.50
C ASP A 473 -8.69 22.16 24.70
N MET A 474 -8.46 20.87 24.50
CA MET A 474 -7.96 19.98 25.55
C MET A 474 -6.55 20.37 26.02
N LEU A 475 -5.66 20.77 25.10
CA LEU A 475 -4.32 21.25 25.46
C LEU A 475 -4.39 22.53 26.30
N LYS A 476 -5.28 23.47 26.00
CA LYS A 476 -5.48 24.69 26.80
C LYS A 476 -5.98 24.37 28.21
N GLN A 477 -6.84 23.36 28.35
CA GLN A 477 -7.36 22.93 29.66
C GLN A 477 -6.30 22.19 30.50
N ALA A 478 -5.35 21.51 29.86
CA ALA A 478 -4.27 20.76 30.49
C ALA A 478 -2.97 21.56 30.74
N SER A 479 -2.96 22.85 30.36
CA SER A 479 -1.76 23.71 30.40
C SER A 479 -1.41 24.21 31.79
#